data_AF-A0A7C2QQW3-F1
#
_entry.id   AF-A0A7C2QQW3-F1
#
_cell.length_a   1.000
_cell.length_b   1.000
_cell.length_c   1.000
_cell.angle_alpha   90.00
_cell.angle_beta   90.00
_cell.angle_gamma   90.00
#
_symmetry.space_group_name_H-M   'P 1'
#
loop_
_entity.id
_entity.type
_entity.pdbx_description
1 polymer ?
#
loop_
_entity_poly.entity_id
_entity_poly.type
_entity_poly.pdbx_seq_one_letter_code
_entity_poly.pdbx_strand_id
1 'polypeptide(L)'
;MFSSSTPRRGRTPALSRLSWGSFAAVLTVKDKSDKRAWERVVSRAALLALTALAVSLALLLAPHRPSLAEPALVQARAGVSVEKVGGLEYRLTVTVPPFTALKGETVACAYGAGVAKASPPAEVEGNCIKITVDNPSPKPLTVEIEAVLAPPPAAEELPLAAIAAVVAGTAAAAYLSATESGREKLFKTVSVPAAYYIVKRSDVARSAKRVRILEYVKANPGATMRRISRETGISFGEVQWHLSVLERLGFVERVRVGRFVCYYPKGVPPETWLPAFAERELGLKLNPEDLKRAAPRLEAALAKGVLSLEELATLAASAPRS
;
A
#
# COMPACT_ATOMS: atom_id res chain seq x y z
N MET A 1 -28.04 0.07 -77.41
CA MET A 1 -29.07 0.38 -76.39
C MET A 1 -28.91 -0.60 -75.25
N PHE A 2 -28.83 -0.08 -74.01
CA PHE A 2 -28.87 -0.78 -72.72
C PHE A 2 -27.68 -1.73 -72.40
N SER A 3 -26.79 -1.33 -71.49
CA SER A 3 -26.93 -1.35 -70.03
C SER A 3 -26.40 -2.68 -69.48
N SER A 4 -25.15 -2.70 -69.02
CA SER A 4 -24.75 -2.48 -67.62
C SER A 4 -25.25 -3.56 -66.65
N SER A 5 -24.29 -4.27 -66.04
CA SER A 5 -24.19 -4.57 -64.59
C SER A 5 -23.44 -5.88 -64.35
N THR A 6 -22.13 -5.75 -64.18
CA THR A 6 -21.31 -6.72 -63.47
C THR A 6 -21.72 -6.75 -61.99
N PRO A 7 -21.93 -7.92 -61.35
CA PRO A 7 -22.16 -7.99 -59.92
C PRO A 7 -20.84 -7.76 -59.17
N ARG A 8 -20.89 -6.85 -58.20
CA ARG A 8 -19.80 -6.44 -57.32
C ARG A 8 -19.19 -7.62 -56.55
N ARG A 9 -17.85 -7.67 -56.57
CA ARG A 9 -17.02 -8.38 -55.58
C ARG A 9 -17.43 -7.95 -54.17
N GLY A 10 -17.97 -8.90 -53.41
CA GLY A 10 -18.10 -8.77 -51.96
C GLY A 10 -16.72 -8.67 -51.32
N ARG A 11 -16.53 -7.61 -50.52
CA ARG A 11 -15.43 -7.50 -49.56
C ARG A 11 -15.77 -8.38 -48.37
N THR A 12 -14.87 -9.27 -47.99
CA THR A 12 -14.58 -9.56 -46.59
C THR A 12 -13.06 -9.59 -46.41
N PRO A 13 -12.53 -9.08 -45.28
CA PRO A 13 -11.16 -8.65 -45.17
C PRO A 13 -10.23 -9.76 -44.65
N ALA A 14 -8.95 -9.58 -44.96
CA ALA A 14 -7.83 -10.31 -44.45
C ALA A 14 -7.79 -10.36 -42.91
N LEU A 15 -7.65 -11.56 -42.35
CA LEU A 15 -7.10 -11.76 -41.01
C LEU A 15 -5.59 -11.86 -41.13
N SER A 16 -4.95 -10.69 -41.19
CA SER A 16 -3.51 -10.53 -41.02
C SER A 16 -3.21 -10.22 -39.55
N ARG A 17 -2.20 -10.93 -39.02
CA ARG A 17 -1.23 -10.44 -38.02
C ARG A 17 -1.78 -9.50 -36.95
N LEU A 18 -2.23 -10.09 -35.83
CA LEU A 18 -2.29 -9.37 -34.56
C LEU A 18 -0.85 -9.12 -34.08
N SER A 19 -0.27 -8.03 -34.58
CA SER A 19 0.98 -7.48 -34.08
C SER A 19 0.77 -7.05 -32.63
N TRP A 20 1.57 -7.62 -31.74
CA TRP A 20 1.81 -7.10 -30.41
C TRP A 20 2.39 -5.67 -30.52
N GLY A 21 1.51 -4.69 -30.51
CA GLY A 21 1.85 -3.28 -30.62
C GLY A 21 0.88 -2.44 -29.81
N SER A 22 0.79 -2.69 -28.50
CA SER A 22 -0.02 -1.87 -27.58
C SER A 22 0.45 -1.99 -26.13
N PHE A 23 1.76 -1.85 -25.85
CA PHE A 23 2.25 -1.63 -24.47
C PHE A 23 3.55 -0.81 -24.43
N ALA A 24 3.68 0.19 -25.32
CA ALA A 24 4.79 1.14 -25.26
C ALA A 24 4.42 2.50 -25.88
N ALA A 25 3.41 3.16 -25.30
CA ALA A 25 3.29 4.60 -25.43
C ALA A 25 3.93 5.23 -24.18
N VAL A 26 5.27 5.22 -24.14
CA VAL A 26 6.03 6.13 -23.28
C VAL A 26 5.76 7.53 -23.80
N LEU A 27 5.03 8.31 -23.02
CA LEU A 27 4.59 9.66 -23.31
C LEU A 27 5.81 10.59 -23.49
N THR A 28 6.27 10.76 -24.72
CA THR A 28 6.89 12.02 -25.13
C THR A 28 5.77 12.96 -25.54
N VAL A 29 5.48 13.94 -24.67
CA VAL A 29 4.51 15.01 -24.95
C VAL A 29 5.01 15.78 -26.18
N LYS A 30 4.33 15.57 -27.31
CA LYS A 30 4.59 16.29 -28.56
C LYS A 30 3.29 16.57 -29.30
N ASP A 31 2.34 17.25 -28.65
CA ASP A 31 1.32 18.04 -29.36
C ASP A 31 0.61 19.04 -28.43
N LYS A 32 0.26 20.22 -28.95
CA LYS A 32 -0.50 21.29 -28.27
C LYS A 32 -1.99 20.89 -28.10
N SER A 33 -2.44 19.89 -28.85
CA SER A 33 -3.74 19.18 -28.73
C SER A 33 -3.94 18.56 -27.33
N ASP A 34 -2.87 18.01 -26.76
CA ASP A 34 -2.92 17.27 -25.50
C ASP A 34 -3.14 18.19 -24.29
N LYS A 35 -2.74 19.47 -24.35
CA LYS A 35 -2.96 20.41 -23.24
C LYS A 35 -4.44 20.59 -22.89
N ARG A 36 -5.33 20.69 -23.88
CA ARG A 36 -6.78 20.86 -23.65
C ARG A 36 -7.48 19.55 -23.26
N ALA A 37 -6.96 18.41 -23.72
CA ALA A 37 -7.40 17.11 -23.24
C ALA A 37 -7.00 16.91 -21.77
N TRP A 38 -5.80 17.35 -21.41
CA TRP A 38 -5.24 17.25 -20.07
C TRP A 38 -5.88 18.23 -19.08
N GLU A 39 -6.15 19.48 -19.48
CA GLU A 39 -6.94 20.43 -18.68
C GLU A 39 -8.32 19.86 -18.30
N ARG A 40 -9.00 19.16 -19.23
CA ARG A 40 -10.28 18.49 -18.94
C ARG A 40 -10.15 17.32 -17.97
N VAL A 41 -9.04 16.59 -18.00
CA VAL A 41 -8.77 15.48 -17.06
C VAL A 41 -8.41 16.02 -15.68
N VAL A 42 -7.60 17.08 -15.60
CA VAL A 42 -7.25 17.77 -14.35
C VAL A 42 -8.47 18.40 -13.70
N SER A 43 -9.35 19.04 -14.48
CA SER A 43 -10.63 19.56 -13.97
C SER A 43 -11.52 18.45 -13.43
N ARG A 44 -11.56 17.26 -14.06
CA ARG A 44 -12.33 16.11 -13.57
C ARG A 44 -11.74 15.50 -12.30
N ALA A 45 -10.41 15.41 -12.19
CA ALA A 45 -9.74 14.91 -10.98
C ALA A 45 -9.88 15.89 -9.80
N ALA A 46 -9.77 17.20 -10.06
CA ALA A 46 -10.03 18.24 -9.07
C ALA A 46 -11.50 18.26 -8.63
N LEU A 47 -12.44 18.05 -9.56
CA LEU A 47 -13.86 17.92 -9.25
C LEU A 47 -14.15 16.68 -8.40
N LEU A 48 -13.52 15.54 -8.70
CA LEU A 48 -13.64 14.31 -7.90
C LEU A 48 -13.04 14.44 -6.50
N ALA A 49 -11.93 15.18 -6.36
CA ALA A 49 -11.35 15.47 -5.05
C ALA A 49 -12.26 16.40 -4.23
N LEU A 50 -12.84 17.44 -4.86
CA LEU A 50 -13.79 18.35 -4.21
C LEU A 50 -15.10 17.64 -3.83
N THR A 51 -15.61 16.72 -4.66
CA THR A 51 -16.79 15.92 -4.29
C THR A 51 -16.48 14.93 -3.18
N ALA A 52 -15.30 14.30 -3.17
CA ALA A 52 -14.88 13.44 -2.06
C ALA A 52 -14.73 14.22 -0.75
N LEU A 53 -14.20 15.44 -0.80
CA LEU A 53 -14.06 16.33 0.36
C LEU A 53 -15.43 16.83 0.84
N ALA A 54 -16.34 17.17 -0.08
CA ALA A 54 -17.72 17.55 0.23
C ALA A 54 -18.53 16.38 0.81
N VAL A 55 -18.35 15.15 0.31
CA VAL A 55 -18.98 13.94 0.86
C VAL A 55 -18.42 13.61 2.24
N SER A 56 -17.10 13.75 2.43
CA SER A 56 -16.47 13.56 3.74
C SER A 56 -16.93 14.61 4.75
N LEU A 57 -17.03 15.87 4.35
CA LEU A 57 -17.57 16.96 5.16
C LEU A 57 -19.07 16.77 5.43
N ALA A 58 -19.84 16.28 4.46
CA ALA A 58 -21.25 15.97 4.62
C ALA A 58 -21.47 14.76 5.55
N LEU A 59 -20.59 13.76 5.55
CA LEU A 59 -20.62 12.65 6.51
C LEU A 59 -20.22 13.10 7.92
N LEU A 60 -19.31 14.06 8.04
CA LEU A 60 -18.91 14.68 9.31
C LEU A 60 -19.98 15.63 9.88
N LEU A 61 -20.73 16.32 9.01
CA LEU A 61 -21.82 17.23 9.39
C LEU A 61 -23.19 16.55 9.40
N ALA A 62 -23.31 15.33 8.87
CA ALA A 62 -24.53 14.56 8.93
C ALA A 62 -24.85 14.29 10.41
N PRO A 63 -26.02 14.69 10.91
CA PRO A 63 -26.46 14.35 12.25
C PRO A 63 -26.86 12.87 12.25
N HIS A 64 -25.90 11.96 12.11
CA HIS A 64 -26.05 10.60 12.60
C HIS A 64 -25.88 10.65 14.11
N ARG A 65 -26.84 11.27 14.79
CA ARG A 65 -27.23 10.78 16.10
C ARG A 65 -27.97 9.48 15.78
N PRO A 66 -27.39 8.28 15.97
CA PRO A 66 -28.27 7.15 16.22
C PRO A 66 -29.15 7.63 17.37
N SER A 67 -30.46 7.72 17.13
CA SER A 67 -31.41 7.81 18.22
C SER A 67 -31.19 6.53 19.00
N LEU A 68 -30.31 6.60 20.00
CA LEU A 68 -30.15 5.55 20.98
C LEU A 68 -31.56 5.44 21.56
N ALA A 69 -32.25 4.35 21.22
CA ALA A 69 -33.55 4.04 21.78
C ALA A 69 -33.44 4.23 23.30
N GLU A 70 -34.39 4.97 23.88
CA GLU A 70 -34.35 5.22 25.32
C GLU A 70 -34.23 3.87 26.05
N PRO A 71 -33.28 3.75 27.00
CA PRO A 71 -33.10 2.50 27.71
C PRO A 71 -34.40 2.11 28.40
N ALA A 72 -34.76 0.84 28.29
CA ALA A 72 -36.05 0.33 28.75
C ALA A 72 -35.87 -1.00 29.48
N LEU A 73 -36.62 -1.16 30.59
CA LEU A 73 -36.74 -2.41 31.31
C LEU A 73 -38.01 -3.13 30.84
N VAL A 74 -37.85 -4.33 30.32
CA VAL A 74 -38.94 -5.11 29.70
C VAL A 74 -39.21 -6.36 30.54
N GLN A 75 -40.49 -6.65 30.74
CA GLN A 75 -40.97 -7.86 31.39
C GLN A 75 -40.51 -9.12 30.63
N ALA A 76 -39.93 -10.09 31.34
CA ALA A 76 -39.49 -11.36 30.77
C ALA A 76 -40.43 -12.54 31.09
N ARG A 77 -41.35 -12.37 32.05
CA ARG A 77 -42.22 -13.44 32.56
C ARG A 77 -43.64 -12.95 32.84
N ALA A 78 -44.65 -13.76 32.54
CA ALA A 78 -46.04 -13.51 32.94
C ALA A 78 -46.20 -13.39 34.47
N GLY A 79 -47.06 -12.49 34.93
CA GLY A 79 -47.25 -12.20 36.35
C GLY A 79 -46.29 -11.14 36.92
N VAL A 80 -45.44 -10.54 36.10
CA VAL A 80 -44.60 -9.38 36.45
C VAL A 80 -45.20 -8.14 35.80
N SER A 81 -45.41 -7.04 36.52
CA SER A 81 -45.67 -5.73 35.90
C SER A 81 -44.47 -4.82 36.11
N VAL A 82 -44.07 -4.08 35.07
CA VAL A 82 -42.97 -3.12 35.12
C VAL A 82 -43.53 -1.72 34.92
N GLU A 83 -43.31 -0.84 35.89
CA GLU A 83 -43.73 0.55 35.87
C GLU A 83 -42.49 1.46 35.94
N LYS A 84 -42.44 2.51 35.11
CA LYS A 84 -41.37 3.49 35.13
C LYS A 84 -41.72 4.57 36.16
N VAL A 85 -40.92 4.69 37.21
CA VAL A 85 -41.15 5.66 38.31
C VAL A 85 -40.62 7.04 37.92
N GLY A 86 -39.46 7.09 37.26
CA GLY A 86 -38.86 8.33 36.75
C GLY A 86 -37.46 8.11 36.21
N GLY A 87 -37.07 8.83 35.15
CA GLY A 87 -35.70 8.73 34.59
C GLY A 87 -35.32 7.29 34.20
N LEU A 88 -34.39 6.69 34.96
CA LEU A 88 -33.90 5.31 34.82
C LEU A 88 -34.36 4.39 35.96
N GLU A 89 -35.31 4.84 36.79
CA GLU A 89 -35.87 4.12 37.93
C GLU A 89 -37.18 3.44 37.56
N TYR A 90 -37.28 2.16 37.95
CA TYR A 90 -38.37 1.27 37.64
C TYR A 90 -38.84 0.55 38.90
N ARG A 91 -40.15 0.30 38.97
CA ARG A 91 -40.78 -0.54 39.98
C ARG A 91 -41.35 -1.77 39.30
N LEU A 92 -41.03 -2.94 39.82
CA LEU A 92 -41.55 -4.21 39.36
C LEU A 92 -42.45 -4.81 40.43
N THR A 93 -43.60 -5.31 40.03
CA THR A 93 -44.51 -6.05 40.90
C THR A 93 -44.62 -7.48 40.38
N VAL A 94 -44.08 -8.42 41.13
CA VAL A 94 -44.07 -9.84 40.78
C VAL A 94 -45.15 -10.56 41.58
N THR A 95 -46.14 -11.09 40.88
CA THR A 95 -47.20 -11.92 41.45
C THR A 95 -46.80 -13.39 41.33
N VAL A 96 -46.40 -13.99 42.45
CA VAL A 96 -46.04 -15.40 42.56
C VAL A 96 -47.32 -16.21 42.86
N PRO A 97 -47.70 -17.18 42.02
CA PRO A 97 -48.88 -18.01 42.25
C PRO A 97 -48.78 -18.81 43.56
N PRO A 98 -49.90 -19.35 44.07
CA PRO A 98 -49.92 -20.23 45.23
C PRO A 98 -48.99 -21.44 45.08
N PHE A 99 -48.39 -21.88 46.18
CA PHE A 99 -47.55 -23.09 46.26
C PHE A 99 -46.43 -23.15 45.18
N THR A 100 -45.85 -22.00 44.86
CA THR A 100 -44.86 -21.87 43.78
C THR A 100 -43.53 -21.37 44.34
N ALA A 101 -42.45 -22.12 44.06
CA ALA A 101 -41.09 -21.73 44.38
C ALA A 101 -40.34 -21.30 43.12
N LEU A 102 -39.88 -20.06 43.09
CA LEU A 102 -39.04 -19.48 42.04
C LEU A 102 -37.58 -19.51 42.48
N LYS A 103 -36.70 -20.09 41.67
CA LYS A 103 -35.26 -20.23 41.98
C LYS A 103 -34.42 -19.66 40.84
N GLY A 104 -33.84 -18.48 41.04
CA GLY A 104 -33.02 -17.81 40.02
C GLY A 104 -33.77 -17.47 38.74
N GLU A 105 -35.05 -17.16 38.85
CA GLU A 105 -35.96 -16.95 37.71
C GLU A 105 -35.87 -15.52 37.18
N THR A 106 -35.72 -15.36 35.86
CA THR A 106 -35.64 -14.03 35.22
C THR A 106 -37.01 -13.36 35.16
N VAL A 107 -37.14 -12.17 35.75
CA VAL A 107 -38.40 -11.41 35.80
C VAL A 107 -38.45 -10.24 34.82
N ALA A 108 -37.31 -9.58 34.57
CA ALA A 108 -37.20 -8.48 33.60
C ALA A 108 -35.76 -8.30 33.09
N CYS A 109 -35.61 -7.71 31.91
CA CYS A 109 -34.30 -7.40 31.30
C CYS A 109 -34.25 -5.99 30.72
N ALA A 110 -33.08 -5.37 30.82
CA ALA A 110 -32.80 -4.04 30.30
C ALA A 110 -32.31 -4.10 28.85
N TYR A 111 -32.84 -3.21 28.02
CA TYR A 111 -32.42 -2.96 26.65
C TYR A 111 -31.83 -1.56 26.53
N GLY A 112 -30.75 -1.40 25.78
CA GLY A 112 -30.06 -0.11 25.60
C GLY A 112 -29.26 0.38 26.82
N ALA A 113 -29.29 -0.35 27.93
CA ALA A 113 -28.52 -0.12 29.15
C ALA A 113 -28.36 -1.41 29.97
N GLY A 114 -27.48 -1.40 30.97
CA GLY A 114 -27.41 -2.44 32.01
C GLY A 114 -28.31 -2.12 33.21
N VAL A 115 -28.50 -3.07 34.12
CA VAL A 115 -29.16 -2.83 35.42
C VAL A 115 -28.09 -2.47 36.44
N ALA A 116 -28.14 -1.27 37.01
CA ALA A 116 -27.16 -0.81 37.99
C ALA A 116 -27.44 -1.36 39.39
N LYS A 117 -28.72 -1.45 39.77
CA LYS A 117 -29.16 -1.92 41.10
C LYS A 117 -30.56 -2.51 41.04
N ALA A 118 -30.81 -3.53 41.84
CA ALA A 118 -32.14 -4.06 42.14
C ALA A 118 -32.27 -4.32 43.65
N SER A 119 -33.45 -4.10 44.25
CA SER A 119 -33.70 -4.37 45.66
C SER A 119 -33.94 -5.87 45.93
N PRO A 120 -33.58 -6.40 47.12
CA PRO A 120 -33.90 -7.78 47.51
C PRO A 120 -35.42 -8.06 47.42
N PRO A 121 -35.85 -9.28 47.04
CA PRO A 121 -35.07 -10.52 46.87
C PRO A 121 -34.47 -10.70 45.47
N ALA A 122 -34.28 -9.61 44.72
CA ALA A 122 -33.75 -9.67 43.37
C ALA A 122 -32.21 -9.63 43.32
N GLU A 123 -31.64 -10.37 42.38
CA GLU A 123 -30.23 -10.40 42.04
C GLU A 123 -30.05 -9.99 40.56
N VAL A 124 -29.01 -9.21 40.27
CA VAL A 124 -28.72 -8.73 38.91
C VAL A 124 -27.71 -9.68 38.27
N GLU A 125 -28.07 -10.26 37.13
CA GLU A 125 -27.17 -11.08 36.32
C GLU A 125 -27.16 -10.56 34.88
N GLY A 126 -26.02 -9.97 34.48
CA GLY A 126 -25.88 -9.29 33.18
C GLY A 126 -26.79 -8.06 33.08
N ASN A 127 -27.69 -8.05 32.11
CA ASN A 127 -28.71 -7.00 31.94
C ASN A 127 -30.09 -7.42 32.46
N CYS A 128 -30.19 -8.53 33.18
CA CYS A 128 -31.46 -9.09 33.64
C CYS A 128 -31.55 -9.15 35.17
N ILE A 129 -32.78 -9.09 35.67
CA ILE A 129 -33.13 -9.19 37.07
C ILE A 129 -33.68 -10.59 37.31
N LYS A 130 -33.07 -11.33 38.23
CA LYS A 130 -33.49 -12.66 38.66
C LYS A 130 -33.99 -12.63 40.10
N ILE A 131 -34.91 -13.52 40.44
CA ILE A 131 -35.44 -13.62 41.81
C ILE A 131 -35.42 -15.06 42.32
N THR A 132 -35.29 -15.19 43.64
CA THR A 132 -35.47 -16.45 44.35
C THR A 132 -36.48 -16.23 45.46
N VAL A 133 -37.72 -16.71 45.27
CA VAL A 133 -38.86 -16.49 46.17
C VAL A 133 -39.68 -17.76 46.27
N ASP A 134 -40.00 -18.18 47.49
CA ASP A 134 -40.89 -19.32 47.75
C ASP A 134 -42.23 -18.83 48.29
N ASN A 135 -43.33 -19.17 47.61
CA ASN A 135 -44.69 -18.93 48.09
C ASN A 135 -45.33 -20.24 48.55
N PRO A 136 -45.20 -20.61 49.84
CA PRO A 136 -45.84 -21.81 50.39
C PRO A 136 -47.34 -21.61 50.69
N SER A 137 -47.90 -20.42 50.44
CA SER A 137 -49.28 -20.10 50.80
C SER A 137 -50.29 -20.44 49.69
N PRO A 138 -51.56 -20.70 50.04
CA PRO A 138 -52.66 -20.87 49.07
C PRO A 138 -53.09 -19.55 48.41
N LYS A 139 -52.54 -18.41 48.81
CA LYS A 139 -52.81 -17.08 48.26
C LYS A 139 -51.64 -16.63 47.37
N PRO A 140 -51.89 -15.84 46.31
CA PRO A 140 -50.81 -15.25 45.53
C PRO A 140 -49.97 -14.33 46.42
N LEU A 141 -48.65 -14.41 46.25
CA LEU A 141 -47.68 -13.56 46.95
C LEU A 141 -47.21 -12.47 46.00
N THR A 142 -47.35 -11.22 46.39
CA THR A 142 -46.88 -10.07 45.61
C THR A 142 -45.57 -9.56 46.18
N VAL A 143 -44.54 -9.47 45.34
CA VAL A 143 -43.21 -8.95 45.69
C VAL A 143 -42.94 -7.70 44.87
N GLU A 144 -42.57 -6.61 45.55
CA GLU A 144 -42.18 -5.36 44.90
C GLU A 144 -40.65 -5.25 44.84
N ILE A 145 -40.12 -4.86 43.68
CA ILE A 145 -38.69 -4.72 43.43
C ILE A 145 -38.46 -3.34 42.81
N GLU A 146 -37.55 -2.57 43.41
CA GLU A 146 -37.08 -1.31 42.85
C GLU A 146 -35.78 -1.57 42.07
N ALA A 147 -35.75 -1.12 40.82
CA ALA A 147 -34.61 -1.31 39.92
C ALA A 147 -34.19 0.02 39.30
N VAL A 148 -32.87 0.20 39.14
CA VAL A 148 -32.28 1.38 38.51
C VAL A 148 -31.41 0.92 37.35
N LEU A 149 -31.64 1.44 36.15
CA LEU A 149 -30.79 1.19 34.99
C LEU A 149 -29.52 2.03 35.06
N ALA A 150 -28.42 1.47 34.57
CA ALA A 150 -27.18 2.20 34.39
C ALA A 150 -27.39 3.30 33.32
N PRO A 151 -26.79 4.49 33.48
CA PRO A 151 -26.81 5.50 32.43
C PRO A 151 -26.18 4.91 31.16
N PRO A 152 -26.73 5.21 29.97
CA PRO A 152 -26.15 4.75 28.73
C PRO A 152 -24.71 5.27 28.63
N PRO A 153 -23.76 4.47 28.09
CA PRO A 153 -22.40 4.93 27.91
C PRO A 153 -22.44 6.19 27.05
N ALA A 154 -21.83 7.28 27.56
CA ALA A 154 -21.76 8.54 26.84
C ALA A 154 -21.13 8.27 25.47
N ALA A 155 -21.82 8.69 24.39
CA ALA A 155 -21.30 8.57 23.04
C ALA A 155 -19.96 9.32 22.99
N GLU A 156 -18.87 8.59 22.77
CA GLU A 156 -17.53 9.15 22.70
C GLU A 156 -17.44 10.00 21.44
N GLU A 157 -17.50 11.33 21.60
CA GLU A 157 -17.29 12.26 20.49
C GLU A 157 -15.83 12.12 20.04
N LEU A 158 -15.63 11.79 18.76
CA LEU A 158 -14.28 11.75 18.18
C LEU A 158 -13.61 13.12 18.44
N PRO A 159 -12.42 13.14 19.07
CA PRO A 159 -11.78 14.38 19.45
C PRO A 159 -11.52 15.23 18.20
N LEU A 160 -11.71 16.55 18.32
CA LEU A 160 -11.52 17.51 17.20
C LEU A 160 -10.17 17.33 16.49
N ALA A 161 -9.13 16.92 17.23
CA ALA A 161 -7.82 16.59 16.68
C ALA A 161 -7.83 15.40 15.71
N ALA A 162 -8.64 14.37 15.95
CA ALA A 162 -8.79 13.22 15.05
C ALA A 162 -9.47 13.63 13.73
N ILE A 163 -10.49 14.49 13.80
CA ILE A 163 -11.16 15.05 12.61
C ILE A 163 -10.16 15.89 11.80
N ALA A 164 -9.40 16.77 12.46
CA ALA A 164 -8.38 17.59 11.81
C ALA A 164 -7.27 16.75 11.14
N ALA A 165 -6.83 15.66 11.77
CA ALA A 165 -5.83 14.76 11.22
C ALA A 165 -6.32 14.05 9.93
N VAL A 166 -7.58 13.60 9.90
CA VAL A 166 -8.19 12.98 8.71
C VAL A 166 -8.30 14.00 7.56
N VAL A 167 -8.74 15.22 7.84
CA VAL A 167 -8.85 16.29 6.83
C VAL A 167 -7.47 16.69 6.30
N ALA A 168 -6.47 16.83 7.17
CA ALA A 168 -5.10 17.15 6.76
C ALA A 168 -4.48 16.03 5.91
N GLY A 169 -4.69 14.76 6.28
CA GLY A 169 -4.19 13.61 5.54
C GLY A 169 -4.79 13.50 4.14
N THR A 170 -6.10 13.74 4.00
CA THR A 170 -6.79 13.72 2.68
C THR A 170 -6.31 14.85 1.77
N ALA A 171 -6.13 16.07 2.30
CA ALA A 171 -5.59 17.20 1.55
C ALA A 171 -4.14 16.95 1.08
N ALA A 172 -3.29 16.38 1.95
CA ALA A 172 -1.91 16.06 1.60
C ALA A 172 -1.82 14.97 0.51
N ALA A 173 -2.65 13.93 0.60
CA ALA A 173 -2.72 12.88 -0.42
C ALA A 173 -3.19 13.44 -1.78
N ALA A 174 -4.20 14.31 -1.77
CA ALA A 174 -4.67 15.00 -2.96
C ALA A 174 -3.56 15.86 -3.59
N TYR A 175 -2.84 16.65 -2.79
CA TYR A 175 -1.73 17.49 -3.25
C TYR A 175 -0.57 16.66 -3.85
N LEU A 176 -0.19 15.56 -3.19
CA LEU A 176 0.86 14.66 -3.68
C LEU A 176 0.45 13.96 -4.98
N SER A 177 -0.83 13.64 -5.17
CA SER A 177 -1.34 13.03 -6.40
C SER A 177 -1.45 14.01 -7.58
N ALA A 178 -1.63 15.31 -7.30
CA ALA A 178 -1.78 16.36 -8.31
C ALA A 178 -0.43 16.82 -8.90
N THR A 179 0.68 16.66 -8.16
CA THR A 179 2.01 17.05 -8.63
C THR A 179 2.70 15.91 -9.39
N GLU A 180 3.32 16.24 -10.52
CA GLU A 180 4.03 15.26 -11.35
C GLU A 180 5.19 14.57 -10.59
N SER A 181 5.87 15.34 -9.73
CA SER A 181 6.93 14.87 -8.84
C SER A 181 6.43 14.08 -7.62
N GLY A 182 5.23 14.39 -7.10
CA GLY A 182 4.61 13.66 -5.99
C GLY A 182 4.09 12.28 -6.40
N ARG A 183 3.52 12.18 -7.59
CA ARG A 183 3.02 10.92 -8.18
C ARG A 183 4.12 9.88 -8.37
N GLU A 184 5.29 10.28 -8.87
CA GLU A 184 6.43 9.37 -9.07
C GLU A 184 6.95 8.81 -7.72
N LYS A 185 7.03 9.67 -6.70
CA LYS A 185 7.45 9.28 -5.35
C LYS A 185 6.44 8.34 -4.68
N LEU A 186 5.14 8.63 -4.80
CA LEU A 186 4.08 7.79 -4.24
C LEU A 186 4.06 6.40 -4.89
N PHE A 187 4.16 6.32 -6.23
CA PHE A 187 4.22 5.05 -6.93
C PHE A 187 5.43 4.22 -6.49
N LYS A 188 6.64 4.81 -6.44
CA LYS A 188 7.85 4.12 -5.98
C LYS A 188 7.77 3.63 -4.53
N THR A 189 7.00 4.30 -3.67
CA THR A 189 6.92 3.95 -2.25
C THR A 189 5.87 2.86 -1.99
N VAL A 190 4.74 2.92 -2.70
CA VAL A 190 3.58 2.05 -2.47
C VAL A 190 3.64 0.76 -3.32
N SER A 191 4.11 0.81 -4.57
CA SER A 191 4.03 -0.34 -5.49
C SER A 191 5.24 -1.28 -5.46
N VAL A 192 6.29 -0.93 -4.72
CA VAL A 192 7.58 -1.62 -4.75
C VAL A 192 7.80 -2.72 -3.67
N PRO A 193 7.16 -2.83 -2.47
CA PRO A 193 7.80 -3.59 -1.39
C PRO A 193 7.75 -5.13 -1.36
N ALA A 194 6.82 -5.84 -2.00
CA ALA A 194 6.72 -7.30 -1.75
C ALA A 194 7.36 -8.16 -2.86
N ALA A 195 6.83 -8.10 -4.09
CA ALA A 195 7.29 -8.99 -5.16
C ALA A 195 8.68 -8.61 -5.71
N TYR A 196 9.09 -7.34 -5.60
CA TYR A 196 10.38 -6.87 -6.10
C TYR A 196 11.56 -7.11 -5.13
N TYR A 197 11.27 -7.28 -3.84
CA TYR A 197 12.29 -7.48 -2.80
C TYR A 197 12.60 -8.95 -2.50
N ILE A 198 11.78 -9.90 -2.95
CA ILE A 198 12.01 -11.33 -2.74
C ILE A 198 12.64 -11.93 -4.00
N VAL A 199 13.88 -11.54 -4.30
CA VAL A 199 14.71 -12.26 -5.28
C VAL A 199 15.86 -12.90 -4.51
N LYS A 200 15.91 -14.24 -4.49
CA LYS A 200 17.03 -14.98 -3.89
C LYS A 200 18.14 -15.16 -4.93
N ARG A 201 19.38 -15.41 -4.51
CA ARG A 201 20.50 -15.69 -5.43
C ARG A 201 20.23 -16.85 -6.41
N SER A 202 19.43 -17.83 -5.99
CA SER A 202 18.97 -18.95 -6.82
C SER A 202 18.09 -18.52 -8.00
N ASP A 203 17.47 -17.34 -7.93
CA ASP A 203 16.44 -16.91 -8.90
C ASP A 203 17.04 -16.21 -10.13
N VAL A 204 18.36 -15.98 -10.16
CA VAL A 204 19.03 -15.35 -11.30
C VAL A 204 18.74 -16.12 -12.59
N ALA A 205 18.84 -17.47 -12.52
CA ALA A 205 18.63 -18.38 -13.64
C ALA A 205 17.20 -18.39 -14.19
N ARG A 206 16.21 -17.84 -13.47
CA ARG A 206 14.81 -17.80 -13.92
C ARG A 206 14.54 -16.87 -15.10
N SER A 207 15.50 -16.02 -15.47
CA SER A 207 15.36 -15.11 -16.60
C SER A 207 16.53 -15.29 -17.56
N ALA A 208 16.25 -15.80 -18.76
CA ALA A 208 17.24 -15.97 -19.82
C ALA A 208 17.94 -14.64 -20.16
N LYS A 209 17.21 -13.52 -20.17
CA LYS A 209 17.78 -12.18 -20.40
C LYS A 209 18.77 -11.79 -19.30
N ARG A 210 18.45 -12.06 -18.04
CA ARG A 210 19.33 -11.77 -16.90
C ARG A 210 20.60 -12.65 -16.93
N VAL A 211 20.46 -13.94 -17.24
CA VAL A 211 21.59 -14.85 -17.43
C VAL A 211 22.50 -14.32 -18.55
N ARG A 212 21.92 -13.99 -19.70
CA ARG A 212 22.66 -13.44 -20.84
C ARG A 212 23.40 -12.14 -20.50
N ILE A 213 22.78 -11.23 -19.75
CA ILE A 213 23.44 -10.00 -19.29
C ILE A 213 24.60 -10.34 -18.33
N LEU A 214 24.39 -11.26 -17.39
CA LEU A 214 25.43 -11.66 -16.45
C LEU A 214 26.62 -12.31 -17.16
N GLU A 215 26.38 -13.23 -18.09
CA GLU A 215 27.41 -13.86 -18.91
C GLU A 215 28.17 -12.83 -19.74
N TYR A 216 27.44 -11.88 -20.33
CA TYR A 216 28.06 -10.79 -21.09
C TYR A 216 29.00 -9.94 -20.21
N VAL A 217 28.56 -9.54 -19.00
CA VAL A 217 29.39 -8.76 -18.06
C VAL A 217 30.58 -9.57 -17.55
N LYS A 218 30.44 -10.88 -17.38
CA LYS A 218 31.56 -11.78 -17.04
C LYS A 218 32.60 -11.86 -18.16
N ALA A 219 32.16 -11.94 -19.41
CA ALA A 219 33.04 -11.98 -20.57
C ALA A 219 33.65 -10.60 -20.90
N ASN A 220 32.95 -9.51 -20.55
CA ASN A 220 33.34 -8.14 -20.85
C ASN A 220 33.26 -7.26 -19.58
N PRO A 221 34.14 -7.48 -18.59
CA PRO A 221 34.13 -6.67 -17.38
C PRO A 221 34.45 -5.21 -17.72
N GLY A 222 33.81 -4.27 -17.03
CA GLY A 222 33.92 -2.85 -17.33
C GLY A 222 33.04 -2.40 -18.52
N ALA A 223 32.02 -3.16 -18.90
CA ALA A 223 31.09 -2.76 -19.96
C ALA A 223 30.12 -1.67 -19.49
N THR A 224 29.76 -0.74 -20.37
CA THR A 224 28.73 0.28 -20.11
C THR A 224 27.34 -0.28 -20.42
N MET A 225 26.30 0.27 -19.78
CA MET A 225 24.92 -0.15 -20.02
C MET A 225 24.51 -0.08 -21.50
N ARG A 226 24.98 0.96 -22.21
CA ARG A 226 24.75 1.13 -23.64
C ARG A 226 25.40 0.01 -24.47
N ARG A 227 26.61 -0.41 -24.09
CA ARG A 227 27.32 -1.52 -24.74
C ARG A 227 26.62 -2.84 -24.47
N ILE A 228 26.24 -3.11 -23.22
CA ILE A 228 25.49 -4.30 -22.82
C ILE A 228 24.19 -4.39 -23.61
N SER A 229 23.40 -3.31 -23.68
CA SER A 229 22.16 -3.27 -24.45
C SER A 229 22.36 -3.55 -25.94
N ARG A 230 23.35 -2.90 -26.56
CA ARG A 230 23.66 -3.08 -27.98
C ARG A 230 24.10 -4.50 -28.31
N GLU A 231 24.99 -5.09 -27.51
CA GLU A 231 25.60 -6.40 -27.82
C GLU A 231 24.74 -7.59 -27.39
N THR A 232 23.90 -7.42 -26.36
CA THR A 232 22.92 -8.45 -25.98
C THR A 232 21.61 -8.35 -26.77
N GLY A 233 21.36 -7.23 -27.45
CA GLY A 233 20.09 -6.95 -28.14
C GLY A 233 18.91 -6.72 -27.18
N ILE A 234 19.17 -6.56 -25.88
CA ILE A 234 18.14 -6.31 -24.85
C ILE A 234 17.92 -4.81 -24.75
N SER A 235 16.66 -4.38 -24.60
CA SER A 235 16.33 -2.96 -24.53
C SER A 235 17.00 -2.27 -23.33
N PHE A 236 17.31 -0.99 -23.46
CA PHE A 236 18.07 -0.24 -22.45
C PHE A 236 17.39 -0.27 -21.06
N GLY A 237 16.06 -0.12 -21.01
CA GLY A 237 15.29 -0.20 -19.76
C GLY A 237 15.30 -1.59 -19.13
N GLU A 238 15.23 -2.66 -19.94
CA GLU A 238 15.36 -4.03 -19.43
C GLU A 238 16.76 -4.34 -18.92
N VAL A 239 17.81 -3.85 -19.59
CA VAL A 239 19.19 -3.98 -19.11
C VAL A 239 19.36 -3.26 -17.77
N GLN A 240 18.86 -2.03 -17.64
CA GLN A 240 18.91 -1.28 -16.39
C GLN A 240 18.24 -2.05 -15.25
N TRP A 241 17.05 -2.59 -15.50
CA TRP A 241 16.34 -3.44 -14.54
C TRP A 241 17.15 -4.67 -14.13
N HIS A 242 17.61 -5.46 -15.10
CA HIS A 242 18.32 -6.70 -14.83
C HIS A 242 19.66 -6.45 -14.11
N LEU A 243 20.38 -5.39 -14.47
CA LEU A 243 21.60 -4.99 -13.77
C LEU A 243 21.31 -4.59 -12.31
N SER A 244 20.24 -3.83 -12.05
CA SER A 244 19.84 -3.48 -10.68
C SER A 244 19.52 -4.73 -9.83
N VAL A 245 18.91 -5.76 -10.43
CA VAL A 245 18.69 -7.05 -9.74
C VAL A 245 20.03 -7.76 -9.48
N LEU A 246 20.91 -7.84 -10.48
CA LEU A 246 22.22 -8.51 -10.35
C LEU A 246 23.14 -7.83 -9.34
N GLU A 247 23.12 -6.50 -9.28
CA GLU A 247 23.86 -5.67 -8.32
C GLU A 247 23.40 -5.94 -6.88
N ARG A 248 22.08 -5.90 -6.64
CA ARG A 248 21.50 -6.20 -5.32
C ARG A 248 21.80 -7.62 -4.84
N LEU A 249 21.85 -8.58 -5.76
CA LEU A 249 22.21 -9.97 -5.45
C LEU A 249 23.73 -10.18 -5.28
N GLY A 250 24.54 -9.16 -5.59
CA GLY A 250 26.00 -9.17 -5.47
C GLY A 250 26.71 -10.01 -6.52
N PHE A 251 26.15 -10.14 -7.73
CA PHE A 251 26.84 -10.78 -8.86
C PHE A 251 27.69 -9.79 -9.67
N VAL A 252 27.28 -8.53 -9.69
CA VAL A 252 27.88 -7.45 -10.46
C VAL A 252 28.02 -6.23 -9.56
N GLU A 253 29.08 -5.46 -9.76
CA GLU A 253 29.29 -4.15 -9.16
C GLU A 253 29.33 -3.09 -10.25
N ARG A 254 29.06 -1.83 -9.86
CA ARG A 254 29.12 -0.69 -10.77
C ARG A 254 30.02 0.39 -10.22
N VAL A 255 30.69 1.09 -11.11
CA VAL A 255 31.47 2.28 -10.76
C VAL A 255 31.21 3.38 -11.77
N ARG A 256 31.16 4.61 -11.27
CA ARG A 256 31.13 5.81 -12.09
C ARG A 256 32.55 6.26 -12.41
N VAL A 257 32.87 6.37 -13.69
CA VAL A 257 34.15 6.91 -14.17
C VAL A 257 33.84 8.11 -15.07
N GLY A 258 33.96 9.31 -14.52
CA GLY A 258 33.53 10.54 -15.18
C GLY A 258 32.03 10.53 -15.54
N ARG A 259 31.74 10.58 -16.85
CA ARG A 259 30.36 10.52 -17.40
C ARG A 259 29.84 9.10 -17.61
N PHE A 260 30.71 8.10 -17.51
CA PHE A 260 30.37 6.72 -17.79
C PHE A 260 30.03 5.97 -16.50
N VAL A 261 29.12 5.01 -16.60
CA VAL A 261 28.88 4.01 -15.57
C VAL A 261 29.18 2.66 -16.20
N CYS A 262 30.18 1.98 -15.65
CA CYS A 262 30.57 0.64 -16.09
C CYS A 262 30.21 -0.39 -15.03
N TYR A 263 29.98 -1.61 -15.50
CA TYR A 263 29.59 -2.77 -14.72
C TYR A 263 30.63 -3.86 -14.86
N TYR A 264 30.98 -4.52 -13.77
CA TYR A 264 31.97 -5.60 -13.73
C TYR A 264 31.54 -6.68 -12.72
N PRO A 265 31.96 -7.94 -12.88
CA PRO A 265 31.61 -8.98 -11.92
C PRO A 265 32.20 -8.69 -10.54
N LYS A 266 31.44 -9.00 -9.49
CA LYS A 266 31.89 -8.78 -8.11
C LYS A 266 33.16 -9.58 -7.82
N GLY A 267 34.15 -8.92 -7.20
CA GLY A 267 35.42 -9.54 -6.79
C GLY A 267 36.45 -9.68 -7.93
N VAL A 268 36.21 -9.08 -9.09
CA VAL A 268 37.22 -9.01 -10.16
C VAL A 268 38.13 -7.79 -9.92
N PRO A 269 39.46 -7.97 -9.88
CA PRO A 269 40.36 -6.88 -9.56
C PRO A 269 40.45 -5.85 -10.71
N PRO A 270 40.67 -4.56 -10.39
CA PRO A 270 40.58 -3.44 -11.34
C PRO A 270 41.51 -3.60 -12.55
N GLU A 271 42.73 -4.09 -12.36
CA GLU A 271 43.72 -4.29 -13.41
C GLU A 271 43.25 -5.24 -14.53
N THR A 272 42.25 -6.08 -14.25
CA THR A 272 41.71 -7.04 -15.23
C THR A 272 40.81 -6.36 -16.27
N TRP A 273 40.10 -5.29 -15.89
CA TRP A 273 39.05 -4.71 -16.73
C TRP A 273 39.25 -3.22 -17.02
N LEU A 274 39.91 -2.50 -16.13
CA LEU A 274 40.10 -1.06 -16.20
C LEU A 274 40.93 -0.63 -17.42
N PRO A 275 42.01 -1.32 -17.85
CA PRO A 275 42.75 -0.96 -19.07
C PRO A 275 41.86 -0.95 -20.31
N ALA A 276 41.12 -2.04 -20.53
CA ALA A 276 40.26 -2.18 -21.70
C ALA A 276 39.10 -1.17 -21.69
N PHE A 277 38.58 -0.81 -20.51
CA PHE A 277 37.61 0.27 -20.36
C PHE A 277 38.22 1.64 -20.68
N ALA A 278 39.36 1.96 -20.09
CA ALA A 278 40.01 3.26 -20.22
C ALA A 278 40.44 3.53 -21.66
N GLU A 279 41.02 2.55 -22.35
CA GLU A 279 41.42 2.71 -23.75
C GLU A 279 40.20 2.94 -24.64
N ARG A 280 39.14 2.14 -24.47
CA ARG A 280 37.95 2.19 -25.31
C ARG A 280 37.10 3.44 -25.11
N GLU A 281 36.85 3.83 -23.86
CA GLU A 281 35.87 4.88 -23.53
C GLU A 281 36.54 6.24 -23.25
N LEU A 282 37.80 6.23 -22.81
CA LEU A 282 38.55 7.44 -22.44
C LEU A 282 39.74 7.72 -23.38
N GLY A 283 40.13 6.77 -24.23
CA GLY A 283 41.34 6.90 -25.06
C GLY A 283 42.64 6.86 -24.26
N LEU A 284 42.60 6.37 -23.01
CA LEU A 284 43.76 6.31 -22.12
C LEU A 284 44.37 4.92 -22.13
N LYS A 285 45.68 4.82 -22.38
CA LYS A 285 46.43 3.58 -22.22
C LYS A 285 46.93 3.46 -20.79
N LEU A 286 46.50 2.40 -20.10
CA LEU A 286 46.91 2.10 -18.74
C LEU A 286 47.78 0.84 -18.75
N ASN A 287 48.93 0.91 -18.10
CA ASN A 287 49.82 -0.23 -17.91
C ASN A 287 49.30 -1.12 -16.76
N PRO A 288 49.08 -2.44 -16.99
CA PRO A 288 48.59 -3.35 -15.96
C PRO A 288 49.46 -3.41 -14.70
N GLU A 289 50.79 -3.29 -14.81
CA GLU A 289 51.68 -3.35 -13.66
C GLU A 289 51.56 -2.10 -12.77
N ASP A 290 51.29 -0.94 -13.37
CA ASP A 290 51.03 0.30 -12.62
C ASP A 290 49.70 0.22 -11.86
N LEU A 291 48.69 -0.42 -12.46
CA LEU A 291 47.40 -0.67 -11.80
C LEU A 291 47.54 -1.64 -10.63
N LYS A 292 48.34 -2.71 -10.76
CA LYS A 292 48.62 -3.64 -9.65
C LYS A 292 49.29 -2.92 -8.48
N ARG A 293 50.27 -2.04 -8.74
CA ARG A 293 50.90 -1.22 -7.70
C ARG A 293 49.92 -0.25 -7.04
N ALA A 294 48.96 0.26 -7.81
CA ALA A 294 47.91 1.15 -7.32
C ALA A 294 46.65 0.42 -6.78
N ALA A 295 46.63 -0.92 -6.77
CA ALA A 295 45.43 -1.71 -6.48
C ALA A 295 44.75 -1.33 -5.15
N PRO A 296 45.45 -1.17 -4.01
CA PRO A 296 44.80 -0.81 -2.75
C PRO A 296 44.06 0.54 -2.81
N ARG A 297 44.63 1.50 -3.56
CA ARG A 297 44.06 2.83 -3.75
C ARG A 297 42.86 2.78 -4.69
N LEU A 298 42.97 2.01 -5.77
CA LEU A 298 41.88 1.80 -6.73
C LEU A 298 40.70 1.07 -6.09
N GLU A 299 40.93 0.01 -5.33
CA GLU A 299 39.90 -0.72 -4.59
C GLU A 299 39.15 0.19 -3.61
N ALA A 300 39.87 1.06 -2.89
CA ALA A 300 39.24 2.05 -2.02
C ALA A 300 38.37 3.06 -2.78
N ALA A 301 38.75 3.44 -4.01
CA ALA A 301 37.93 4.29 -4.88
C ALA A 301 36.70 3.52 -5.42
N LEU A 302 36.89 2.27 -5.84
CA LEU A 302 35.81 1.39 -6.30
C LEU A 302 34.77 1.13 -5.20
N ALA A 303 35.20 0.96 -3.94
CA ALA A 303 34.31 0.81 -2.80
C ALA A 303 33.41 2.04 -2.57
N LYS A 304 33.86 3.24 -2.97
CA LYS A 304 33.04 4.48 -2.96
C LYS A 304 32.12 4.60 -4.18
N GLY A 305 32.23 3.68 -5.15
CA GLY A 305 31.44 3.67 -6.38
C GLY A 305 31.82 4.76 -7.39
N VAL A 306 32.91 5.48 -7.17
CA VAL A 306 33.38 6.59 -8.03
C VAL A 306 34.89 6.52 -8.22
N LEU A 307 35.32 6.58 -9.48
CA LEU A 307 36.74 6.62 -9.87
C LEU A 307 37.01 7.95 -10.58
N SER A 308 38.01 8.69 -10.08
CA SER A 308 38.36 10.02 -10.60
C SER A 308 39.07 9.92 -11.96
N LEU A 309 38.71 10.80 -12.89
CA LEU A 309 39.43 10.90 -14.17
C LEU A 309 40.87 11.41 -13.98
N GLU A 310 41.10 12.30 -13.01
CA GLU A 310 42.43 12.83 -12.71
C GLU A 310 43.37 11.74 -12.20
N GLU A 311 42.84 10.82 -11.39
CA GLU A 311 43.57 9.68 -10.86
C GLU A 311 43.98 8.72 -11.99
N LEU A 312 43.06 8.43 -12.91
CA LEU A 312 43.36 7.62 -14.10
C LEU A 312 44.36 8.30 -15.04
N ALA A 313 44.25 9.62 -15.23
CA ALA A 313 45.18 10.37 -16.05
C ALA A 313 46.60 10.36 -15.45
N THR A 314 46.70 10.45 -14.12
CA THR A 314 47.98 10.37 -13.39
C THR A 314 48.63 8.99 -13.58
N LEU A 315 47.83 7.92 -13.46
CA LEU A 315 48.30 6.55 -13.70
C LEU A 315 48.74 6.34 -15.16
N ALA A 316 48.00 6.87 -16.12
CA ALA A 316 48.38 6.83 -17.54
C ALA A 316 49.70 7.57 -17.82
N ALA A 317 49.94 8.71 -17.14
CA ALA A 317 51.14 9.51 -17.30
C ALA A 317 52.39 8.90 -16.63
N SER A 318 52.20 8.00 -15.64
CA SER A 318 53.28 7.33 -14.92
C SER A 318 53.91 6.14 -15.66
N ALA A 319 53.36 5.76 -16.82
CA ALA A 319 53.92 4.70 -17.64
C ALA A 319 55.33 5.09 -18.12
N PRO A 320 56.34 4.19 -18.03
CA PRO A 320 57.67 4.48 -18.55
C PRO A 320 57.55 4.74 -20.06
N ARG A 321 57.99 5.93 -20.49
CA ARG A 321 58.14 6.23 -21.92
C ARG A 321 59.24 5.30 -22.44
N SER A 322 58.86 4.35 -23.28
CA SER A 322 59.80 3.55 -24.09
C SER A 322 60.59 4.45 -25.04
#